data_AF-A0A0M8WUS8-F1
#
_entry.id   AF-A0A0M8WUS8-F1
#
_cell.length_a   1.000
_cell.length_b   1.000
_cell.length_c   1.000
_cell.angle_alpha   90.00
_cell.angle_beta   90.00
_cell.angle_gamma   90.00
#
_symmetry.space_group_name_H-M   'P 1'
#
loop_
_entity.id
_entity.type
_entity.pdbx_description
1 polymer ?
#
loop_
_entity_poly.entity_id
_entity_poly.type
_entity_poly.pdbx_seq_one_letter_code
_entity_poly.pdbx_strand_id
1 'polypeptide(L)'
;MSSSLLEPLLPPGKKIRARSTSAVGVSRCRLLVDGKIVFSSSVEKHDANTTANDVASSAFGVDPTDARGNRGHVIYSTTGAVGLVECPEPTSANGTVWATVRTSHDVDAPAVHKFIEGYATALAKSGVCRTSSAH
;
A
#
# COMPACT_ATOMS: atom_id res chain seq x y z
N MET A 1 0.09 -0.82 -12.93
CA MET A 1 -0.51 -1.89 -12.11
C MET A 1 -1.40 -2.73 -13.00
N SER A 2 -1.27 -4.04 -12.96
CA SER A 2 -2.16 -4.94 -13.70
C SER A 2 -3.47 -5.14 -12.94
N SER A 3 -4.61 -5.16 -13.64
CA SER A 3 -5.93 -5.51 -13.08
C SER A 3 -5.91 -6.86 -12.35
N SER A 4 -5.10 -7.79 -12.87
CA SER A 4 -5.01 -9.17 -12.38
C SER A 4 -4.50 -9.32 -10.94
N LEU A 5 -3.78 -8.34 -10.40
CA LEU A 5 -3.36 -8.38 -8.99
C LEU A 5 -4.47 -7.91 -8.04
N LEU A 6 -5.37 -7.06 -8.54
CA LEU A 6 -6.43 -6.44 -7.75
C LEU A 6 -7.69 -7.32 -7.70
N GLU A 7 -8.00 -8.02 -8.78
CA GLU A 7 -9.19 -8.88 -8.90
C GLU A 7 -9.40 -9.84 -7.71
N PRO A 8 -8.38 -10.53 -7.19
CA PRO A 8 -8.56 -11.43 -6.04
C PRO A 8 -8.90 -10.72 -4.72
N LEU A 9 -8.69 -9.40 -4.64
CA LEU A 9 -8.96 -8.59 -3.44
C LEU A 9 -10.34 -7.92 -3.46
N LEU A 10 -11.08 -8.07 -4.55
CA LEU A 10 -12.38 -7.45 -4.72
C LEU A 10 -13.47 -8.49 -4.52
N PRO A 11 -14.52 -8.18 -3.75
CA PRO A 11 -15.67 -9.05 -3.66
C PRO A 11 -16.45 -9.01 -4.98
N PRO A 12 -17.34 -9.99 -5.22
CA PRO A 12 -18.24 -9.96 -6.35
C PRO A 12 -19.07 -8.66 -6.38
N GLY A 13 -19.30 -8.13 -7.57
CA GLY A 13 -20.17 -6.97 -7.76
C GLY A 13 -20.27 -6.55 -9.22
N LYS A 14 -21.12 -5.56 -9.48
CA LYS A 14 -21.46 -5.14 -10.86
C LYS A 14 -20.75 -3.87 -11.29
N LYS A 15 -20.45 -2.97 -10.35
CA LYS A 15 -19.89 -1.65 -10.63
C LYS A 15 -18.69 -1.39 -9.73
N ILE A 16 -17.55 -1.09 -10.36
CA ILE A 16 -16.33 -0.67 -9.68
C ILE A 16 -16.14 0.83 -9.90
N ARG A 17 -15.81 1.56 -8.84
CA ARG A 17 -15.42 2.98 -8.91
C ARG A 17 -14.17 3.23 -8.07
N ALA A 18 -13.27 4.08 -8.58
CA ALA A 18 -12.12 4.55 -7.83
C ALA A 18 -12.35 5.99 -7.34
N ARG A 19 -11.95 6.26 -6.09
CA ARG A 19 -11.95 7.60 -5.49
C ARG A 19 -10.58 7.87 -4.90
N SER A 20 -9.85 8.78 -5.54
CA SER A 20 -8.55 9.23 -5.05
C SER A 20 -8.68 10.50 -4.23
N THR A 21 -7.88 10.60 -3.18
CA THR A 21 -7.74 11.81 -2.35
C THR A 21 -6.27 11.99 -2.00
N SER A 22 -5.75 13.19 -2.11
CA SER A 22 -4.40 13.54 -1.66
C SER A 22 -4.48 14.56 -0.52
N ALA A 23 -3.60 14.40 0.45
CA ALA A 23 -3.26 15.38 1.47
C ALA A 23 -1.74 15.56 1.46
N VAL A 24 -1.22 16.55 2.20
CA VAL A 24 0.23 16.76 2.31
C VAL A 24 0.88 15.47 2.82
N GLY A 25 1.83 14.93 2.06
CA GLY A 25 2.59 13.72 2.41
C GLY A 25 1.84 12.39 2.25
N VAL A 26 0.55 12.39 1.89
CA VAL A 26 -0.28 11.18 1.84
C VAL A 26 -1.17 11.17 0.59
N SER A 27 -1.03 10.13 -0.24
CA SER A 27 -1.95 9.85 -1.34
C SER A 27 -2.77 8.61 -1.06
N ARG A 28 -4.10 8.69 -1.16
CA ARG A 28 -5.01 7.57 -0.91
C ARG A 28 -5.88 7.27 -2.12
N CYS A 29 -6.13 6.00 -2.38
CA CYS A 29 -7.11 5.53 -3.33
C CYS A 29 -8.09 4.60 -2.62
N ARG A 30 -9.39 4.81 -2.81
CA ARG A 30 -10.44 3.91 -2.32
C ARG A 30 -11.19 3.33 -3.51
N LEU A 31 -11.39 2.02 -3.49
CA LEU A 31 -12.22 1.35 -4.47
C LEU A 31 -13.56 1.00 -3.85
N LEU A 32 -14.60 1.27 -4.63
CA LEU A 32 -15.97 0.98 -4.27
C LEU A 32 -16.51 -0.10 -5.21
N VAL A 33 -17.09 -1.15 -4.63
CA VAL A 33 -17.87 -2.14 -5.35
C VAL A 33 -19.34 -1.95 -4.95
N ASP A 34 -20.18 -1.68 -5.94
CA ASP A 34 -21.61 -1.41 -5.76
C ASP A 34 -21.90 -0.35 -4.68
N GLY A 35 -21.04 0.67 -4.63
CA GLY A 35 -21.17 1.82 -3.72
C GLY A 35 -20.57 1.63 -2.33
N LYS A 36 -20.04 0.45 -1.99
CA LYS A 36 -19.35 0.18 -0.71
C LYS A 36 -17.85 0.24 -0.89
N ILE A 37 -17.13 0.91 0.02
CA ILE A 37 -15.66 0.90 0.02
C ILE A 37 -15.19 -0.49 0.43
N VAL A 38 -14.51 -1.19 -0.49
CA VAL A 38 -14.06 -2.57 -0.28
C VAL A 38 -12.54 -2.70 -0.20
N PHE A 39 -11.84 -1.72 -0.74
CA PHE A 39 -10.38 -1.67 -0.76
C PHE A 39 -9.93 -0.22 -0.59
N SER A 40 -8.84 -0.03 0.14
CA SER A 40 -8.16 1.26 0.30
C SER A 40 -6.66 1.04 0.20
N SER A 41 -5.99 1.88 -0.58
CA SER A 41 -4.54 2.01 -0.54
C SER A 41 -4.14 3.41 -0.08
N SER A 42 -2.99 3.49 0.55
CA SER A 42 -2.31 4.75 0.84
C SER A 42 -0.84 4.65 0.50
N VAL A 43 -0.24 5.78 0.16
CA VAL A 43 1.19 5.94 -0.08
C VAL A 43 1.64 7.14 0.71
N GLU A 44 2.60 6.92 1.61
CA GLU A 44 3.00 7.89 2.62
C GLU A 44 4.54 7.91 2.71
N LYS A 45 5.11 9.09 2.96
CA LYS A 45 6.54 9.26 3.22
C LYS A 45 6.77 9.30 4.73
N HIS A 46 7.76 8.56 5.19
CA HIS A 46 8.16 8.45 6.59
C HIS A 46 9.64 8.79 6.75
N ASP A 47 10.12 8.83 7.99
CA ASP A 47 11.53 9.04 8.29
C ASP A 47 12.40 7.90 7.75
N ALA A 48 13.71 8.16 7.61
CA ALA A 48 14.63 7.24 6.95
C ALA A 48 14.82 5.91 7.71
N ASN A 49 14.58 5.91 9.03
CA ASN A 49 14.70 4.74 9.90
C ASN A 49 13.38 4.01 10.16
N THR A 50 12.26 4.48 9.58
CA THR A 50 10.95 3.84 9.75
C THR A 50 10.98 2.42 9.18
N THR A 51 10.54 1.47 9.99
CA THR A 51 10.47 0.04 9.66
C THR A 51 9.05 -0.37 9.26
N ALA A 52 8.90 -1.58 8.69
CA ALA A 52 7.59 -2.13 8.38
C ALA A 52 6.70 -2.27 9.63
N ASN A 53 7.30 -2.55 10.80
CA ASN A 53 6.56 -2.64 12.07
C ASN A 53 6.00 -1.28 12.50
N ASP A 54 6.78 -0.20 12.32
CA ASP A 54 6.35 1.16 12.68
C ASP A 54 5.14 1.58 11.84
N VAL A 55 5.18 1.27 10.54
CA VAL A 55 4.05 1.53 9.63
C VAL A 55 2.86 0.64 9.95
N ALA A 56 3.07 -0.67 10.18
CA ALA A 56 2.00 -1.59 10.55
C ALA A 56 1.30 -1.19 11.85
N SER A 57 2.04 -0.64 12.83
CA SER A 57 1.49 -0.19 14.12
C SER A 57 0.45 0.93 13.98
N SER A 58 0.45 1.65 12.86
CA SER A 58 -0.50 2.74 12.56
C SER A 58 -1.43 2.41 11.38
N ALA A 59 -1.22 1.28 10.71
CA ALA A 59 -2.06 0.82 9.61
C ALA A 59 -3.27 0.04 10.14
N PHE A 60 -4.36 0.07 9.38
CA PHE A 60 -5.53 -0.75 9.67
C PHE A 60 -5.52 -2.02 8.83
N GLY A 61 -5.91 -3.14 9.43
CA GLY A 61 -6.00 -4.44 8.74
C GLY A 61 -4.67 -5.20 8.69
N VAL A 62 -3.66 -4.77 9.45
CA VAL A 62 -2.39 -5.48 9.57
C VAL A 62 -1.77 -5.14 10.92
N ASP A 63 -1.16 -6.12 11.57
CA ASP A 63 -0.46 -6.01 12.85
C ASP A 63 1.06 -6.18 12.63
N PRO A 64 1.94 -5.52 13.42
CA PRO A 64 3.38 -5.71 13.34
C PRO A 64 3.89 -7.15 13.48
N THR A 65 3.07 -8.02 14.08
CA THR A 65 3.36 -9.45 14.30
C THR A 65 2.81 -10.38 13.22
N ASP A 66 2.11 -9.85 12.22
CA ASP A 66 1.59 -10.62 11.10
C ASP A 66 2.70 -11.20 10.20
N ALA A 67 2.29 -11.99 9.20
CA ALA A 67 3.20 -12.65 8.29
C ALA A 67 4.12 -11.65 7.55
N ARG A 68 5.38 -12.06 7.37
CA ARG A 68 6.42 -11.21 6.78
C ARG A 68 6.84 -11.69 5.40
N GLY A 69 7.08 -10.74 4.51
CA GLY A 69 7.58 -10.94 3.14
C GLY A 69 8.83 -10.10 2.87
N ASN A 70 9.48 -10.35 1.73
CA ASN A 70 10.60 -9.58 1.21
C ASN A 70 11.64 -9.13 2.27
N ARG A 71 12.24 -10.10 3.00
CA ARG A 71 13.24 -9.84 4.06
C ARG A 71 12.79 -8.86 5.16
N GLY A 72 11.48 -8.76 5.41
CA GLY A 72 10.92 -7.88 6.44
C GLY A 72 10.50 -6.50 5.94
N HIS A 73 10.61 -6.23 4.63
CA HIS A 73 10.09 -5.00 4.01
C HIS A 73 8.58 -5.06 3.72
N VAL A 74 7.95 -6.19 4.00
CA VAL A 74 6.51 -6.40 3.84
C VAL A 74 5.96 -7.09 5.08
N ILE A 75 4.81 -6.62 5.57
CA ILE A 75 3.97 -7.31 6.55
C ILE A 75 2.57 -7.40 5.97
N TYR A 76 1.93 -8.56 6.06
CA TYR A 76 0.63 -8.80 5.42
C TYR A 76 -0.24 -9.78 6.23
N SER A 77 -1.55 -9.59 6.09
CA SER A 77 -2.60 -10.39 6.72
C SER A 77 -3.69 -10.73 5.68
N THR A 78 -4.81 -11.30 6.13
CA THR A 78 -6.01 -11.51 5.31
C THR A 78 -6.79 -10.23 5.01
N THR A 79 -6.48 -9.10 5.68
CA THR A 79 -7.25 -7.85 5.54
C THR A 79 -6.40 -6.63 5.18
N GLY A 80 -5.08 -6.77 5.11
CA GLY A 80 -4.22 -5.63 4.80
C GLY A 80 -2.75 -5.98 4.76
N ALA A 81 -1.97 -5.01 4.31
CA ALA A 81 -0.52 -5.12 4.25
C ALA A 81 0.16 -3.76 4.21
N VAL A 82 1.44 -3.78 4.56
CA VAL A 82 2.38 -2.68 4.35
C VAL A 82 3.54 -3.18 3.49
N GLY A 83 4.10 -2.30 2.65
CA GLY A 83 5.25 -2.63 1.81
C GLY A 83 6.13 -1.42 1.53
N LEU A 84 7.44 -1.60 1.66
CA LEU A 84 8.44 -0.58 1.31
C LEU A 84 8.45 -0.36 -0.22
N VAL A 85 8.46 0.90 -0.62
CA VAL A 85 8.66 1.31 -2.02
C VAL A 85 10.15 1.58 -2.24
N GLU A 86 10.84 0.68 -2.95
CA GLU A 86 12.27 0.80 -3.23
C GLU A 86 12.55 1.86 -4.32
N CYS A 87 12.81 3.09 -3.90
CA CYS A 87 13.16 4.18 -4.82
C CYS A 87 14.62 4.08 -5.31
N PRO A 88 14.89 4.19 -6.63
CA PRO A 88 16.21 3.91 -7.24
C PRO A 88 17.29 4.99 -7.06
N GLU A 89 16.96 6.16 -6.51
CA GLU A 89 17.95 7.19 -6.14
C GLU A 89 18.07 7.29 -4.62
N PRO A 90 19.26 7.60 -4.06
CA PRO A 90 19.35 8.00 -2.67
C PRO A 90 18.52 9.27 -2.58
N THR A 91 17.31 9.13 -2.04
CA THR A 91 16.31 10.19 -1.95
C THR A 91 16.81 11.20 -0.94
N SER A 92 17.84 11.97 -1.31
CA SER A 92 18.48 13.05 -0.55
C SER A 92 18.26 12.94 0.96
N ALA A 93 18.74 11.87 1.60
CA ALA A 93 18.68 11.67 3.05
C ALA A 93 17.31 11.84 3.78
N ASN A 94 16.17 11.99 3.10
CA ASN A 94 14.99 12.63 3.70
C ASN A 94 13.78 11.71 3.91
N GLY A 95 13.92 10.39 3.90
CA GLY A 95 12.85 9.49 4.31
C GLY A 95 12.65 8.22 3.48
N THR A 96 11.82 7.32 3.98
CA THR A 96 11.35 6.10 3.30
C THR A 96 9.94 6.30 2.75
N VAL A 97 9.60 5.63 1.65
CA VAL A 97 8.23 5.64 1.09
C VAL A 97 7.59 4.29 1.34
N TRP A 98 6.39 4.30 1.92
CA TRP A 98 5.64 3.10 2.26
C TRP A 98 4.28 3.11 1.59
N ALA A 99 3.86 1.94 1.13
CA ALA A 99 2.52 1.67 0.68
C ALA A 99 1.78 0.89 1.77
N THR A 100 0.51 1.25 2.01
CA THR A 100 -0.40 0.47 2.84
C THR A 100 -1.64 0.12 2.04
N VAL A 101 -2.18 -1.07 2.27
CA VAL A 101 -3.42 -1.55 1.65
C VAL A 101 -4.28 -2.20 2.70
N ARG A 102 -5.59 -2.07 2.54
CA ARG A 102 -6.57 -2.80 3.36
C ARG A 102 -7.82 -3.12 2.58
N THR A 103 -8.41 -4.26 2.89
CA THR A 103 -9.74 -4.67 2.43
C THR A 103 -10.74 -4.54 3.57
N SER A 104 -12.02 -4.37 3.23
CA SER A 104 -13.12 -4.34 4.21
C SER A 104 -13.62 -5.74 4.60
N HIS A 105 -12.98 -6.79 4.09
CA HIS A 105 -13.39 -8.18 4.16
C HIS A 105 -12.14 -9.06 4.09
N ASP A 106 -12.22 -10.28 4.63
CA ASP A 106 -11.14 -11.25 4.52
C ASP A 106 -10.93 -11.69 3.07
N VAL A 107 -9.68 -11.78 2.69
CA VAL A 107 -9.20 -12.29 1.41
C VAL A 107 -8.02 -13.23 1.67
N ASP A 108 -7.58 -13.94 0.63
CA ASP A 108 -6.43 -14.83 0.74
C ASP A 108 -5.15 -14.03 1.04
N ALA A 109 -4.47 -14.32 2.14
CA ALA A 109 -3.28 -13.57 2.58
C ALA A 109 -2.15 -13.55 1.51
N PRO A 110 -1.84 -14.67 0.81
CA PRO A 110 -0.98 -14.66 -0.38
C PRO A 110 -1.42 -13.69 -1.49
N ALA A 111 -2.72 -13.44 -1.67
CA ALA A 111 -3.20 -12.47 -2.66
C ALA A 111 -2.89 -11.03 -2.20
N VAL A 112 -3.10 -10.72 -0.91
CA VAL A 112 -2.73 -9.42 -0.32
C VAL A 112 -1.22 -9.19 -0.45
N HIS A 113 -0.42 -10.21 -0.14
CA HIS A 113 1.04 -10.18 -0.27
C HIS A 113 1.47 -9.88 -1.71
N LYS A 114 0.97 -10.63 -2.70
CA LYS A 114 1.30 -10.40 -4.11
C LYS A 114 0.88 -9.00 -4.57
N PHE A 115 -0.27 -8.52 -4.11
CA PHE A 115 -0.74 -7.17 -4.46
C PHE A 115 0.21 -6.11 -3.91
N ILE A 116 0.56 -6.16 -2.62
CA ILE A 116 1.40 -5.11 -2.01
C ILE A 116 2.80 -5.07 -2.64
N GLU A 117 3.40 -6.22 -2.94
CA GLU A 117 4.70 -6.29 -3.64
C GLU A 117 4.62 -5.69 -5.05
N GLY A 118 3.60 -6.08 -5.81
CA GLY A 118 3.38 -5.53 -7.14
C GLY A 118 3.10 -4.03 -7.09
N TYR A 119 2.32 -3.57 -6.12
CA TYR A 119 1.94 -2.17 -5.96
C TYR A 119 3.15 -1.32 -5.59
N ALA A 120 3.95 -1.75 -4.61
CA ALA A 120 5.20 -1.10 -4.25
C ALA A 120 6.17 -1.03 -5.44
N THR A 121 6.32 -2.12 -6.19
CA THR A 121 7.15 -2.15 -7.41
C THR A 121 6.64 -1.17 -8.47
N ALA A 122 5.33 -1.04 -8.64
CA ALA A 122 4.74 -0.09 -9.58
C ALA A 122 4.93 1.37 -9.12
N LEU A 123 4.86 1.63 -7.81
CA LEU A 123 5.10 2.95 -7.23
C LEU A 123 6.57 3.37 -7.35
N ALA A 124 7.52 2.45 -7.19
CA ALA A 124 8.95 2.70 -7.39
C ALA A 124 9.26 3.19 -8.82
N LYS A 125 8.51 2.69 -9.81
CA LYS A 125 8.60 3.09 -11.22
C LYS A 125 7.79 4.34 -11.56
N SER A 126 7.04 4.87 -10.60
CA SER A 126 6.15 6.01 -10.78
C SER A 126 6.82 7.35 -10.42
N GLY A 127 6.05 8.44 -10.41
CA GLY A 127 6.51 9.75 -9.96
C GLY A 127 6.64 9.90 -8.44
N VAL A 128 6.18 8.93 -7.64
CA VAL A 128 6.16 9.03 -6.17
C VAL A 128 7.57 9.19 -5.58
N CYS A 129 8.57 8.57 -6.18
CA CYS A 129 9.98 8.73 -5.79
C CYS A 129 10.58 10.07 -6.24
N ARG A 130 9.92 10.81 -7.16
CA ARG A 130 10.42 12.05 -7.78
C ARG A 130 9.81 13.34 -7.21
N THR A 131 8.76 13.26 -6.38
CA THR A 131 8.21 14.43 -5.67
C THR A 131 9.15 14.86 -4.53
N SER A 132 10.29 15.39 -4.97
CA SER A 132 11.31 16.14 -4.27
C SER A 132 11.17 17.60 -4.70
N SER A 133 10.31 18.37 -4.03
CA SER A 133 10.47 19.81 -3.86
C SER A 133 9.40 20.43 -2.97
N ALA A 134 9.87 21.35 -2.10
CA ALA A 134 9.18 22.26 -1.18
C ALA A 134 8.57 21.60 0.08
N HIS A 135 8.91 21.99 1.32
CA HIS A 135 9.49 23.23 1.83
C HIS A 135 10.46 22.96 3.00
#